data_AF-A0A946BJ16-F1
#
_entry.id   AF-A0A946BJ16-F1
#
_cell.length_a   1.000
_cell.length_b   1.000
_cell.length_c   1.000
_cell.angle_alpha   90.00
_cell.angle_beta   90.00
_cell.angle_gamma   90.00
#
_symmetry.space_group_name_H-M   'P 1'
#
loop_
_entity.id
_entity.type
_entity.pdbx_description
1 polymer ?
#
loop_
_entity_poly.entity_id
_entity_poly.type
_entity_poly.pdbx_seq_one_letter_code
_entity_poly.pdbx_strand_id
1 'polypeptide(L)'
;MQTRQKLLTNYLSLFSGRSDVFAGQWADRKIGKSGYVPVRRPMGMQDLEDHLKGLKTYGFYLMDKNAEVCCGVIDADLVPKFREKKKNDSIVRQFKKEQSYMISRIRQSSKILELNPVVEVSGYKGFHFWYFMDSPVPASRVRQALLGIAQSLKHDLTFFDLEVFPKQDHLTGKGFGNLVKFPLGVHRLSGKRSFFPACLKKDTESQLAYLVSVKKSPVDMVKTAPEKTIVQNLLFHPKMQVMSEKYPELFELERCCPAMGHIIAAARGKTSLSVREEKILYQTLGFLPDARKLLHYLMSMGAEYNPHVVDYRLSCLRGNPLGCRRIHSLTGFVRGYCDIEPDNTGYLHPLIHLSSWQKISEKKTAKCGKIENLNDALENMKTAIIQLEKFIS
;
A
#
# COMPACT_ATOMS: atom_id res chain seq x y z
N MET A 1 20.30 9.70 30.79
CA MET A 1 19.57 8.47 31.20
C MET A 1 18.05 8.60 31.12
N GLN A 2 17.42 9.63 31.71
CA GLN A 2 15.95 9.78 31.72
C GLN A 2 15.31 9.87 30.32
N THR A 3 15.96 10.52 29.34
CA THR A 3 15.44 10.62 27.96
C THR A 3 15.37 9.26 27.27
N ARG A 4 16.43 8.45 27.35
CA ARG A 4 16.47 7.11 26.76
C ARG A 4 15.44 6.19 27.40
N GLN A 5 15.31 6.22 28.73
CA GLN A 5 14.31 5.43 29.43
C GLN A 5 12.89 5.74 28.94
N LYS A 6 12.55 7.02 28.74
CA LYS A 6 11.26 7.44 28.18
C LYS A 6 11.05 6.89 26.76
N LEU A 7 12.08 6.91 25.92
CA LEU A 7 12.02 6.34 24.56
C LEU A 7 11.74 4.81 24.58
N LEU A 8 12.43 4.07 25.45
CA LEU A 8 12.25 2.63 25.60
C LEU A 8 10.86 2.28 26.16
N THR A 9 10.36 3.04 27.13
CA THR A 9 8.99 2.88 27.64
C THR A 9 7.96 3.14 26.54
N ASN A 10 8.13 4.20 25.74
CA ASN A 10 7.25 4.45 24.60
C ASN A 10 7.28 3.30 23.60
N TYR A 11 8.46 2.78 23.27
CA TYR A 11 8.63 1.62 22.39
C TYR A 11 7.83 0.41 22.89
N LEU A 12 8.00 0.03 24.16
CA LEU A 12 7.27 -1.11 24.74
C LEU A 12 5.76 -0.86 24.81
N SER A 13 5.32 0.40 24.97
CA SER A 13 3.89 0.72 24.93
C SER A 13 3.26 0.49 23.56
N LEU A 14 4.00 0.79 22.48
CA LEU A 14 3.57 0.58 21.10
C LEU A 14 3.56 -0.89 20.71
N PHE A 15 4.60 -1.62 21.06
CA PHE A 15 4.76 -3.05 20.78
C PHE A 15 4.40 -3.90 22.00
N SER A 16 3.22 -3.62 22.55
CA SER A 16 2.68 -4.35 23.70
C SER A 16 1.73 -5.44 23.24
N GLY A 17 1.71 -6.51 24.02
CA GLY A 17 0.82 -7.66 23.85
C GLY A 17 0.88 -8.47 25.13
N ARG A 18 1.13 -9.78 25.02
CA ARG A 18 1.25 -10.65 26.19
C ARG A 18 2.43 -10.25 27.09
N SER A 19 2.17 -10.02 28.38
CA SER A 19 3.15 -9.46 29.32
C SER A 19 3.94 -10.50 30.13
N ASP A 20 3.46 -11.75 30.20
CA ASP A 20 4.09 -12.85 30.95
C ASP A 20 5.13 -13.64 30.15
N VAL A 21 5.24 -13.41 28.84
CA VAL A 21 6.11 -14.17 27.94
C VAL A 21 6.51 -13.35 26.70
N PHE A 22 7.76 -13.52 26.27
CA PHE A 22 8.26 -13.06 24.97
C PHE A 22 9.04 -14.19 24.31
N ALA A 23 9.67 -13.96 23.15
CA ALA A 23 10.46 -15.00 22.49
C ALA A 23 11.82 -14.50 22.01
N GLY A 24 12.86 -15.32 22.17
CA GLY A 24 14.18 -15.12 21.60
C GLY A 24 14.33 -15.83 20.25
N GLN A 25 14.89 -15.15 19.26
CA GLN A 25 15.22 -15.74 17.96
C GLN A 25 16.55 -16.49 18.04
N TRP A 26 16.55 -17.74 17.58
CA TRP A 26 17.77 -18.49 17.29
C TRP A 26 17.92 -18.65 15.78
N ALA A 27 19.15 -18.80 15.31
CA ALA A 27 19.43 -19.09 13.92
C ALA A 27 20.65 -20.01 13.81
N ASP A 28 20.52 -21.05 12.99
CA ASP A 28 21.62 -21.87 12.52
C ASP A 28 21.97 -21.44 11.10
N ARG A 29 23.11 -20.75 10.97
CA ARG A 29 23.59 -20.27 9.66
C ARG A 29 24.11 -21.37 8.76
N LYS A 30 24.55 -22.51 9.32
CA LYS A 30 25.05 -23.65 8.53
C LYS A 30 23.90 -24.34 7.80
N ILE A 31 22.77 -24.49 8.49
CA ILE A 31 21.56 -25.15 7.97
C ILE A 31 20.59 -24.12 7.34
N GLY A 32 20.83 -22.82 7.54
CA GLY A 32 19.97 -21.74 7.03
C GLY A 32 18.60 -21.68 7.70
N LYS A 33 18.46 -22.26 8.90
CA LYS A 33 17.22 -22.29 9.66
C LYS A 33 17.23 -21.25 10.78
N SER A 34 16.06 -20.75 11.12
CA SER A 34 15.86 -19.89 12.28
C SER A 34 14.51 -20.15 12.89
N GLY A 35 14.37 -19.88 14.19
CA GLY A 35 13.12 -20.04 14.91
C GLY A 35 13.08 -19.16 16.14
N TYR A 36 12.03 -19.34 16.92
CA TYR A 36 11.82 -18.61 18.17
C TYR A 36 11.59 -19.57 19.32
N VAL A 37 12.13 -19.24 20.49
CA VAL A 37 11.95 -19.98 21.73
C VAL A 37 11.33 -19.04 22.78
N PRO A 38 10.25 -19.46 23.46
CA PRO A 38 9.60 -18.62 24.47
C PRO A 38 10.49 -18.43 25.71
N VAL A 39 10.48 -17.21 26.24
CA VAL A 39 11.09 -16.83 27.51
C VAL A 39 9.95 -16.45 28.46
N ARG A 40 9.67 -17.32 29.44
CA ARG A 40 8.49 -17.25 30.32
C ARG A 40 8.72 -16.31 31.51
N ARG A 41 8.87 -15.03 31.21
CA ARG A 41 8.87 -13.92 32.17
C ARG A 41 8.54 -12.61 31.42
N PRO A 42 8.19 -11.53 32.13
CA PRO A 42 8.13 -10.21 31.53
C PRO A 42 9.45 -9.81 30.87
N MET A 43 9.35 -9.07 29.77
CA MET A 43 10.51 -8.51 29.07
C MET A 43 11.11 -7.37 29.90
N GLY A 44 12.42 -7.42 30.16
CA GLY A 44 13.14 -6.39 30.88
C GLY A 44 13.76 -5.35 29.95
N MET A 45 14.13 -4.19 30.50
CA MET A 45 14.81 -3.13 29.75
C MET A 45 16.13 -3.61 29.13
N GLN A 46 16.87 -4.47 29.82
CA GLN A 46 18.10 -5.06 29.29
C GLN A 46 17.85 -5.96 28.07
N ASP A 47 16.72 -6.68 28.01
CA ASP A 47 16.38 -7.47 26.83
C ASP A 47 16.12 -6.55 25.62
N LEU A 48 15.43 -5.43 25.85
CA LEU A 48 15.19 -4.45 24.80
C LEU A 48 16.51 -3.79 24.34
N GLU A 49 17.42 -3.49 25.27
CA GLU A 49 18.75 -3.00 24.92
C GLU A 49 19.55 -4.01 24.09
N ASP A 50 19.57 -5.28 24.49
CA ASP A 50 20.21 -6.36 23.73
C ASP A 50 19.61 -6.47 22.30
N HIS A 51 18.28 -6.28 22.18
CA HIS A 51 17.58 -6.23 20.90
C HIS A 51 18.09 -5.10 20.01
N LEU A 52 18.07 -3.89 20.55
CA LEU A 52 18.39 -2.65 19.84
C LEU A 52 19.89 -2.57 19.52
N LYS A 53 20.76 -3.17 20.33
CA LYS A 53 22.19 -3.32 20.01
C LYS A 53 22.44 -4.42 18.97
N GLY A 54 21.46 -5.29 18.71
CA GLY A 54 21.59 -6.43 17.80
C GLY A 54 22.36 -7.60 18.42
N LEU A 55 22.58 -7.58 19.73
CA LEU A 55 23.20 -8.66 20.49
C LEU A 55 22.31 -9.88 20.53
N LYS A 56 20.99 -9.67 20.65
CA LYS A 56 19.93 -10.67 20.56
C LYS A 56 18.80 -10.15 19.69
N THR A 57 17.93 -11.03 19.23
CA THR A 57 16.74 -10.66 18.47
C THR A 57 15.56 -11.28 19.17
N TYR A 58 14.51 -10.49 19.39
CA TYR A 58 13.36 -10.89 20.19
C TYR A 58 12.09 -10.65 19.39
N GLY A 59 11.01 -11.32 19.80
CA GLY A 59 9.65 -11.08 19.36
C GLY A 59 8.69 -11.10 20.54
N PHE A 60 7.48 -10.63 20.31
CA PHE A 60 6.40 -10.58 21.28
C PHE A 60 5.14 -11.21 20.71
N TYR A 61 4.28 -11.68 21.60
CA TYR A 61 2.98 -12.22 21.23
C TYR A 61 1.98 -11.07 21.25
N LEU A 62 1.42 -10.75 20.08
CA LEU A 62 0.56 -9.57 19.87
C LEU A 62 -0.65 -9.54 20.80
N MET A 63 -1.27 -10.72 20.97
CA MET A 63 -2.52 -10.89 21.68
C MET A 63 -2.26 -11.15 23.17
N ASP A 64 -2.93 -10.40 24.03
CA ASP A 64 -2.90 -10.63 25.46
C ASP A 64 -3.81 -11.79 25.89
N LYS A 65 -3.90 -12.04 27.20
CA LYS A 65 -4.71 -13.11 27.78
C LYS A 65 -6.23 -12.92 27.61
N ASN A 66 -6.68 -11.69 27.33
CA ASN A 66 -8.09 -11.33 27.13
C ASN A 66 -8.48 -11.32 25.64
N ALA A 67 -7.57 -11.75 24.76
CA ALA A 67 -7.73 -11.64 23.31
C ALA A 67 -7.80 -10.19 22.78
N GLU A 68 -7.14 -9.27 23.49
CA GLU A 68 -6.99 -7.87 23.08
C GLU A 68 -5.59 -7.60 22.52
N VAL A 69 -5.48 -6.57 21.68
CA VAL A 69 -4.23 -6.13 21.07
C VAL A 69 -4.09 -4.61 21.18
N CYS A 70 -2.86 -4.14 21.41
CA CYS A 70 -2.52 -2.71 21.31
C CYS A 70 -1.97 -2.34 19.94
N CYS A 71 -1.62 -3.33 19.12
CA CYS A 71 -1.20 -3.13 17.74
C CYS A 71 -1.58 -4.30 16.84
N GLY A 72 -1.76 -4.01 15.55
CA GLY A 72 -1.87 -5.00 14.49
C GLY A 72 -0.79 -4.77 13.44
N VAL A 73 -0.54 -5.77 12.60
CA VAL A 73 0.44 -5.66 11.52
C VAL A 73 0.00 -6.40 10.27
N ILE A 74 0.18 -5.76 9.12
CA ILE A 74 0.19 -6.44 7.82
C ILE A 74 1.67 -6.71 7.50
N ASP A 75 2.02 -7.99 7.44
CA ASP A 75 3.34 -8.46 7.01
C ASP A 75 3.32 -8.69 5.49
N ALA A 76 4.17 -7.97 4.78
CA ALA A 76 4.29 -8.03 3.33
C ALA A 76 5.61 -8.67 2.97
N ASP A 77 5.56 -9.95 2.65
CA ASP A 77 6.74 -10.79 2.48
C ASP A 77 6.96 -11.12 1.00
N LEU A 78 8.23 -11.13 0.57
CA LEU A 78 8.57 -11.55 -0.79
C LEU A 78 8.15 -13.01 -1.01
N VAL A 79 7.42 -13.27 -2.11
CA VAL A 79 7.03 -14.62 -2.53
C VAL A 79 8.30 -15.48 -2.71
N PRO A 80 8.33 -16.74 -2.25
CA PRO A 80 9.52 -17.61 -2.27
C PRO A 80 10.31 -17.61 -3.59
N LYS A 81 9.62 -17.67 -4.73
CA LYS A 81 10.22 -17.66 -6.08
C LYS A 81 11.10 -16.44 -6.38
N PHE A 82 10.86 -15.32 -5.68
CA PHE A 82 11.58 -14.06 -5.88
C PHE A 82 12.57 -13.76 -4.75
N ARG A 83 12.83 -14.71 -3.85
CA ARG A 83 13.77 -14.55 -2.74
C ARG A 83 15.24 -14.70 -3.17
N GLU A 84 15.54 -15.23 -4.35
CA GLU A 84 16.91 -15.47 -4.82
C GLU A 84 17.60 -14.25 -5.47
N LYS A 85 18.94 -14.29 -5.55
CA LYS A 85 19.81 -13.12 -5.70
C LYS A 85 20.07 -12.65 -7.15
N LYS A 86 19.89 -13.47 -8.18
CA LYS A 86 20.07 -13.04 -9.57
C LYS A 86 18.73 -12.59 -10.16
N LYS A 87 18.46 -11.30 -10.09
CA LYS A 87 17.28 -10.69 -10.74
C LYS A 87 17.74 -9.95 -11.98
N ASN A 88 17.10 -10.23 -13.11
CA ASN A 88 17.20 -9.41 -14.31
C ASN A 88 16.72 -7.98 -13.97
N ASP A 89 17.38 -6.96 -14.53
CA ASP A 89 17.02 -5.54 -14.36
C ASP A 89 15.53 -5.25 -14.59
N SER A 90 14.89 -5.94 -15.53
CA SER A 90 13.45 -5.82 -15.78
C SER A 90 12.63 -6.21 -14.55
N ILE A 91 12.96 -7.35 -13.92
CA ILE A 91 12.30 -7.85 -12.72
C ILE A 91 12.55 -6.90 -11.54
N VAL A 92 13.76 -6.33 -11.42
CA VAL A 92 14.07 -5.35 -10.36
C VAL A 92 13.22 -4.09 -10.52
N ARG A 93 13.03 -3.59 -11.75
CA ARG A 93 12.16 -2.43 -12.01
C ARG A 93 10.70 -2.73 -11.67
N GLN A 94 10.19 -3.88 -12.08
CA GLN A 94 8.82 -4.30 -11.77
C GLN A 94 8.60 -4.45 -10.26
N PHE A 95 9.54 -5.09 -9.58
CA PHE A 95 9.54 -5.23 -8.12
C PHE A 95 9.46 -3.85 -7.43
N LYS A 96 10.30 -2.89 -7.83
CA LYS A 96 10.27 -1.53 -7.25
C LYS A 96 8.94 -0.83 -7.50
N LYS A 97 8.37 -0.97 -8.70
CA LYS A 97 7.06 -0.39 -9.03
C LYS A 97 5.94 -1.00 -8.17
N GLU A 98 5.88 -2.32 -8.07
CA GLU A 98 4.89 -3.01 -7.25
C GLU A 98 5.07 -2.69 -5.76
N GLN A 99 6.31 -2.60 -5.28
CA GLN A 99 6.61 -2.17 -3.91
C GLN A 99 6.03 -0.78 -3.62
N SER A 100 6.27 0.19 -4.52
CA SER A 100 5.70 1.54 -4.38
C SER A 100 4.18 1.53 -4.43
N TYR A 101 3.59 0.77 -5.36
CA TYR A 101 2.14 0.57 -5.47
C TYR A 101 1.56 0.01 -4.18
N MET A 102 2.08 -1.10 -3.68
CA MET A 102 1.67 -1.75 -2.43
C MET A 102 1.68 -0.77 -1.25
N ILE A 103 2.80 -0.07 -1.04
CA ILE A 103 2.93 0.90 0.05
C ILE A 103 1.90 2.03 -0.10
N SER A 104 1.71 2.56 -1.31
CA SER A 104 0.72 3.62 -1.55
C SER A 104 -0.71 3.15 -1.30
N ARG A 105 -1.06 1.95 -1.77
CA ARG A 105 -2.40 1.39 -1.67
C ARG A 105 -2.74 0.98 -0.25
N ILE A 106 -1.83 0.35 0.48
CA ILE A 106 -2.04 0.06 1.90
C ILE A 106 -2.23 1.35 2.68
N ARG A 107 -1.40 2.38 2.47
CA ARG A 107 -1.57 3.70 3.13
C ARG A 107 -2.91 4.33 2.80
N GLN A 108 -3.31 4.28 1.54
CA GLN A 108 -4.57 4.83 1.05
C GLN A 108 -5.78 4.10 1.67
N SER A 109 -5.81 2.76 1.60
CA SER A 109 -6.85 1.92 2.19
C SER A 109 -6.91 2.07 3.71
N SER A 110 -5.76 2.19 4.38
CA SER A 110 -5.71 2.46 5.82
C SER A 110 -6.37 3.79 6.17
N LYS A 111 -6.10 4.82 5.36
CA LYS A 111 -6.65 6.16 5.58
C LYS A 111 -8.17 6.21 5.43
N ILE A 112 -8.73 5.36 4.57
CA ILE A 112 -10.18 5.19 4.42
C ILE A 112 -10.81 4.65 5.70
N LEU A 113 -10.10 3.73 6.38
CA LEU A 113 -10.50 3.21 7.68
C LEU A 113 -10.05 4.10 8.86
N GLU A 114 -9.56 5.30 8.57
CA GLU A 114 -8.97 6.24 9.55
C GLU A 114 -7.84 5.64 10.41
N LEU A 115 -7.18 4.61 9.88
CA LEU A 115 -6.04 3.95 10.50
C LEU A 115 -4.73 4.63 10.08
N ASN A 116 -3.75 4.60 10.99
CA ASN A 116 -2.45 5.25 10.82
C ASN A 116 -1.33 4.19 10.67
N PRO A 117 -1.02 3.73 9.45
CA PRO A 117 0.01 2.72 9.23
C PRO A 117 1.42 3.30 9.35
N VAL A 118 2.28 2.60 10.08
CA VAL A 118 3.72 2.86 10.15
C VAL A 118 4.47 1.77 9.42
N VAL A 119 5.17 2.16 8.36
CA VAL A 119 5.93 1.23 7.51
C VAL A 119 7.27 0.93 8.17
N GLU A 120 7.63 -0.34 8.29
CA GLU A 120 8.95 -0.83 8.69
C GLU A 120 9.54 -1.66 7.55
N VAL A 121 10.82 -1.48 7.24
CA VAL A 121 11.57 -2.44 6.42
C VAL A 121 12.04 -3.56 7.35
N SER A 122 11.55 -4.79 7.19
CA SER A 122 11.70 -5.87 8.19
C SER A 122 13.14 -6.37 8.43
N GLY A 123 14.13 -5.88 7.68
CA GLY A 123 15.53 -6.33 7.76
C GLY A 123 15.78 -7.67 7.07
N TYR A 124 14.78 -8.27 6.42
CA TYR A 124 14.99 -9.39 5.52
C TYR A 124 14.47 -9.08 4.12
N LYS A 125 13.31 -9.63 3.78
CA LYS A 125 12.75 -9.66 2.42
C LYS A 125 11.28 -9.20 2.43
N GLY A 126 10.94 -8.22 3.25
CA GLY A 126 9.57 -7.74 3.39
C GLY A 126 9.43 -6.40 4.09
N PHE A 127 8.18 -5.98 4.25
CA PHE A 127 7.76 -4.77 4.95
C PHE A 127 6.72 -5.13 5.99
N HIS A 128 6.76 -4.48 7.14
CA HIS A 128 5.64 -4.51 8.08
C HIS A 128 4.89 -3.19 8.01
N PHE A 129 3.57 -3.25 8.03
CA PHE A 129 2.70 -2.09 8.18
C PHE A 129 2.06 -2.18 9.57
N TRP A 130 2.62 -1.46 10.52
CA TRP A 130 2.18 -1.44 11.91
C TRP A 130 1.01 -0.48 12.11
N TYR A 131 0.03 -0.92 12.88
CA TYR A 131 -1.15 -0.15 13.26
C TYR A 131 -1.22 -0.12 14.78
N PHE A 132 -0.88 1.01 15.39
CA PHE A 132 -0.95 1.17 16.85
C PHE A 132 -2.32 1.69 17.24
N MET A 133 -2.86 1.18 18.35
CA MET A 133 -4.14 1.60 18.91
C MET A 133 -3.91 2.51 20.13
N ASP A 134 -4.79 3.47 20.36
CA ASP A 134 -4.73 4.36 21.53
C ASP A 134 -5.17 3.67 22.83
N SER A 135 -6.03 2.66 22.76
CA SER A 135 -6.31 1.71 23.84
C SER A 135 -6.41 0.26 23.32
N PRO A 136 -6.38 -0.76 24.19
CA PRO A 136 -6.54 -2.16 23.78
C PRO A 136 -7.85 -2.41 23.03
N VAL A 137 -7.78 -3.20 21.95
CA VAL A 137 -8.93 -3.54 21.09
C VAL A 137 -9.04 -5.05 20.94
N PRO A 138 -10.25 -5.63 20.89
CA PRO A 138 -10.43 -7.04 20.54
C PRO A 138 -9.69 -7.41 19.25
N ALA A 139 -8.93 -8.51 19.28
CA ALA A 139 -8.11 -8.97 18.18
C ALA A 139 -8.92 -9.17 16.88
N SER A 140 -10.16 -9.67 17.00
CA SER A 140 -11.10 -9.85 15.90
C SER A 140 -11.35 -8.56 15.11
N ARG A 141 -11.56 -7.45 15.83
CA ARG A 141 -11.88 -6.13 15.28
C ARG A 141 -10.71 -5.59 14.45
N VAL A 142 -9.48 -5.67 14.98
CA VAL A 142 -8.26 -5.28 14.27
C VAL A 142 -8.03 -6.19 13.06
N ARG A 143 -8.15 -7.52 13.25
CA ARG A 143 -7.94 -8.50 12.19
C ARG A 143 -8.88 -8.29 11.01
N GLN A 144 -10.18 -8.07 11.25
CA GLN A 144 -11.16 -7.81 10.19
C GLN A 144 -10.82 -6.56 9.37
N ALA A 145 -10.47 -5.45 10.03
CA ALA A 145 -10.08 -4.22 9.35
C ALA A 145 -8.86 -4.43 8.46
N LEU A 146 -7.82 -5.08 8.98
CA LEU A 146 -6.58 -5.34 8.24
C LEU A 146 -6.75 -6.38 7.12
N LEU A 147 -7.62 -7.39 7.30
CA LEU A 147 -7.98 -8.34 6.25
C LEU A 147 -8.67 -7.64 5.08
N GLY A 148 -9.57 -6.69 5.35
CA GLY A 148 -10.20 -5.89 4.30
C GLY A 148 -9.18 -5.16 3.42
N ILE A 149 -8.15 -4.57 4.05
CA ILE A 149 -7.04 -3.93 3.34
C ILE A 149 -6.25 -4.97 2.54
N ALA A 150 -5.76 -6.02 3.20
CA ALA A 150 -4.86 -7.00 2.58
C ALA A 150 -5.52 -7.77 1.42
N GLN A 151 -6.79 -8.19 1.58
CA GLN A 151 -7.52 -8.92 0.55
C GLN A 151 -7.76 -8.06 -0.69
N SER A 152 -8.01 -6.76 -0.52
CA SER A 152 -8.22 -5.85 -1.65
C SER A 152 -6.98 -5.69 -2.55
N LEU A 153 -5.77 -5.98 -2.06
CA LEU A 153 -4.53 -5.93 -2.84
C LEU A 153 -4.00 -7.32 -3.24
N LYS A 154 -4.48 -8.41 -2.61
CA LYS A 154 -3.89 -9.75 -2.77
C LYS A 154 -3.81 -10.19 -4.23
N HIS A 155 -4.83 -9.86 -5.01
CA HIS A 155 -4.91 -10.19 -6.43
C HIS A 155 -4.14 -9.22 -7.34
N ASP A 156 -3.54 -8.17 -6.79
CA ASP A 156 -2.75 -7.19 -7.54
C ASP A 156 -1.25 -7.51 -7.44
N LEU A 157 -0.80 -8.03 -6.28
CA LEU A 157 0.63 -8.19 -5.95
C LEU A 157 1.25 -9.51 -6.42
N THR A 158 2.24 -9.44 -7.29
CA THR A 158 2.94 -10.61 -7.85
C THR A 158 4.16 -11.00 -7.01
N PHE A 159 4.87 -10.01 -6.47
CA PHE A 159 6.12 -10.16 -5.75
C PHE A 159 5.94 -10.32 -4.24
N PHE A 160 4.82 -9.84 -3.69
CA PHE A 160 4.55 -9.83 -2.25
C PHE A 160 3.29 -10.62 -1.91
N ASP A 161 3.39 -11.43 -0.86
CA ASP A 161 2.23 -11.98 -0.16
C ASP A 161 1.95 -11.11 1.07
N LEU A 162 0.67 -10.84 1.34
CA LEU A 162 0.23 -10.09 2.52
C LEU A 162 -0.37 -11.04 3.55
N GLU A 163 0.20 -11.03 4.75
CA GLU A 163 -0.29 -11.76 5.90
C GLU A 163 -0.72 -10.80 7.01
N VAL A 164 -1.85 -11.06 7.66
CA VAL A 164 -2.42 -10.19 8.70
C VAL A 164 -2.20 -10.81 10.06
N PHE A 165 -1.75 -9.98 11.01
CA PHE A 165 -1.64 -10.32 12.41
C PHE A 165 -2.40 -9.30 13.28
N PRO A 166 -3.20 -9.74 14.26
CA PRO A 166 -3.35 -11.13 14.72
C PRO A 166 -4.01 -12.05 13.68
N LYS A 167 -3.66 -13.36 13.68
CA LYS A 167 -4.21 -14.35 12.72
C LYS A 167 -5.51 -14.97 13.19
N GLN A 168 -5.82 -14.84 14.48
CA GLN A 168 -6.93 -15.47 15.17
C GLN A 168 -7.67 -14.45 16.01
N ASP A 169 -8.96 -14.69 16.23
CA ASP A 169 -9.86 -13.78 16.96
C ASP A 169 -9.79 -14.03 18.48
N HIS A 170 -9.46 -15.26 18.87
CA HIS A 170 -9.33 -15.71 20.26
C HIS A 170 -8.08 -16.58 20.45
N LEU A 171 -7.65 -16.75 21.70
CA LEU A 171 -6.67 -17.77 22.06
C LEU A 171 -7.37 -19.13 22.14
N THR A 172 -6.83 -20.13 21.46
CA THR A 172 -7.39 -21.51 21.44
C THR A 172 -7.02 -22.34 22.68
N GLY A 173 -6.42 -21.73 23.70
CA GLY A 173 -5.89 -22.41 24.89
C GLY A 173 -4.58 -23.20 24.66
N LYS A 174 -4.21 -23.48 23.39
CA LYS A 174 -2.93 -24.10 23.03
C LYS A 174 -1.94 -23.03 22.56
N GLY A 175 -0.93 -22.74 23.40
CA GLY A 175 0.18 -21.83 23.07
C GLY A 175 -0.04 -20.36 23.46
N PHE A 176 0.83 -19.48 22.98
CA PHE A 176 0.90 -18.07 23.41
C PHE A 176 0.26 -17.07 22.44
N GLY A 177 -0.32 -17.54 21.33
CA GLY A 177 -0.84 -16.69 20.25
C GLY A 177 0.19 -16.42 19.15
N ASN A 178 -0.07 -15.42 18.30
CA ASN A 178 0.80 -15.12 17.16
C ASN A 178 2.01 -14.28 17.60
N LEU A 179 3.20 -14.76 17.21
CA LEU A 179 4.48 -14.11 17.48
C LEU A 179 4.88 -13.19 16.33
N VAL A 180 5.32 -11.97 16.64
CA VAL A 180 5.96 -11.07 15.68
C VAL A 180 7.28 -10.56 16.24
N LYS A 181 8.28 -10.40 15.36
CA LYS A 181 9.59 -9.86 15.73
C LYS A 181 9.45 -8.40 16.15
N PHE A 182 10.13 -8.02 17.23
CA PHE A 182 10.30 -6.61 17.58
C PHE A 182 11.03 -5.83 16.47
N PRO A 183 10.59 -4.59 16.15
CA PRO A 183 11.29 -3.74 15.19
C PRO A 183 12.63 -3.21 15.70
N LEU A 184 13.44 -2.68 14.78
CA LEU A 184 14.79 -2.15 14.98
C LEU A 184 15.86 -3.17 15.36
N GLY A 185 15.52 -4.46 15.50
CA GLY A 185 16.49 -5.53 15.70
C GLY A 185 17.21 -5.98 14.43
N VAL A 186 18.27 -6.77 14.62
CA VAL A 186 19.01 -7.40 13.52
C VAL A 186 18.38 -8.74 13.17
N HIS A 187 17.99 -8.94 11.91
CA HIS A 187 17.49 -10.22 11.45
C HIS A 187 18.65 -11.22 11.36
N ARG A 188 18.60 -12.32 12.12
CA ARG A 188 19.77 -13.20 12.33
C ARG A 188 20.27 -13.93 11.08
N LEU A 189 19.38 -14.19 10.11
CA LEU A 189 19.73 -14.84 8.85
C LEU A 189 20.39 -13.89 7.83
N SER A 190 19.85 -12.68 7.61
CA SER A 190 20.42 -11.70 6.67
C SER A 190 21.51 -10.84 7.27
N GLY A 191 21.57 -10.72 8.59
CA GLY A 191 22.41 -9.76 9.29
C GLY A 191 21.99 -8.30 9.11
N LYS A 192 20.85 -8.02 8.45
CA LYS A 192 20.38 -6.64 8.25
C LYS A 192 19.45 -6.22 9.38
N ARG A 193 19.59 -4.96 9.79
CA ARG A 193 18.74 -4.29 10.77
C ARG A 193 17.45 -3.81 10.13
N SER A 194 16.33 -3.93 10.84
CA SER A 194 15.09 -3.30 10.42
C SER A 194 15.05 -1.82 10.79
N PHE A 195 14.29 -1.02 10.05
CA PHE A 195 14.20 0.42 10.27
C PHE A 195 12.91 0.99 9.70
N PHE A 196 12.47 2.12 10.23
CA PHE A 196 11.34 2.89 9.73
C PHE A 196 11.84 3.90 8.67
N PRO A 197 11.48 3.73 7.39
CA PRO A 197 11.99 4.56 6.29
C PRO A 197 11.46 6.00 6.32
N ALA A 198 10.43 6.29 7.12
CA ALA A 198 9.96 7.66 7.34
C ALA A 198 10.92 8.49 8.21
N CYS A 199 11.80 7.84 8.99
CA CYS A 199 12.89 8.51 9.70
C CYS A 199 14.16 8.48 8.84
N LEU A 200 14.66 9.67 8.47
CA LEU A 200 15.82 9.83 7.58
C LEU A 200 17.10 9.20 8.17
N LYS A 201 17.28 9.33 9.48
CA LYS A 201 18.44 8.79 10.19
C LYS A 201 18.18 7.36 10.66
N LYS A 202 19.13 6.47 10.40
CA LYS A 202 19.02 5.03 10.71
C LYS A 202 19.59 4.62 12.06
N ASP A 203 20.19 5.55 12.82
CA ASP A 203 20.66 5.25 14.16
C ASP A 203 19.49 4.98 15.11
N THR A 204 19.76 4.17 16.13
CA THR A 204 18.74 3.68 17.07
C THR A 204 18.02 4.83 17.78
N GLU A 205 18.73 5.88 18.20
CA GLU A 205 18.11 6.99 18.94
C GLU A 205 17.11 7.75 18.08
N SER A 206 17.49 8.08 16.85
CA SER A 206 16.61 8.80 15.92
C SER A 206 15.38 7.97 15.55
N GLN A 207 15.53 6.65 15.41
CA GLN A 207 14.42 5.74 15.13
C GLN A 207 13.47 5.61 16.33
N LEU A 208 14.00 5.54 17.55
CA LEU A 208 13.20 5.54 18.77
C LEU A 208 12.47 6.87 18.98
N ALA A 209 13.14 8.00 18.73
CA ALA A 209 12.53 9.32 18.79
C ALA A 209 11.41 9.48 17.74
N TYR A 210 11.59 8.95 16.54
CA TYR A 210 10.54 8.89 15.52
C TYR A 210 9.30 8.13 16.00
N LEU A 211 9.46 7.02 16.72
CA LEU A 211 8.32 6.27 17.25
C LEU A 211 7.50 7.06 18.29
N VAL A 212 8.06 8.09 18.92
CA VAL A 212 7.29 8.98 19.81
C VAL A 212 6.33 9.87 19.02
N SER A 213 6.65 10.24 17.78
CA SER A 213 5.80 11.10 16.94
C SER A 213 4.76 10.33 16.13
N VAL A 214 4.75 9.00 16.23
CA VAL A 214 3.78 8.16 15.53
C VAL A 214 2.37 8.38 16.07
N LYS A 215 1.45 8.67 15.15
CA LYS A 215 0.03 8.79 15.47
C LYS A 215 -0.60 7.41 15.65
N LYS A 216 -1.26 7.20 16.79
CA LYS A 216 -2.08 6.00 17.05
C LYS A 216 -3.43 6.09 16.33
N SER A 217 -4.01 4.94 16.02
CA SER A 217 -5.33 4.81 15.40
C SER A 217 -6.40 4.80 16.50
N PRO A 218 -7.46 5.62 16.40
CA PRO A 218 -8.52 5.64 17.41
C PRO A 218 -9.31 4.33 17.44
N VAL A 219 -9.56 3.76 18.62
CA VAL A 219 -10.33 2.51 18.77
C VAL A 219 -11.72 2.59 18.14
N ASP A 220 -12.41 3.71 18.28
CA ASP A 220 -13.77 3.89 17.74
C ASP A 220 -13.83 3.71 16.21
N MET A 221 -12.72 4.00 15.53
CA MET A 221 -12.62 3.93 14.07
C MET A 221 -12.26 2.55 13.52
N VAL A 222 -11.82 1.62 14.37
CA VAL A 222 -11.55 0.24 13.96
C VAL A 222 -12.88 -0.50 13.74
N LYS A 223 -13.85 0.00 12.97
CA LYS A 223 -15.19 -0.61 12.86
C LYS A 223 -15.10 -2.09 12.46
N THR A 224 -15.88 -2.95 13.12
CA THR A 224 -16.08 -4.33 12.68
C THR A 224 -16.69 -4.27 11.29
N ALA A 225 -15.93 -4.69 10.30
CA ALA A 225 -16.44 -4.70 8.94
C ALA A 225 -17.37 -5.91 8.77
N PRO A 226 -18.63 -5.73 8.32
CA PRO A 226 -19.49 -6.86 8.02
C PRO A 226 -18.88 -7.69 6.87
N GLU A 227 -18.95 -9.02 7.03
CA GLU A 227 -18.21 -10.07 6.33
C GLU A 227 -18.27 -10.12 4.79
N LYS A 228 -18.96 -9.21 4.10
CA LYS A 228 -19.01 -9.21 2.62
C LYS A 228 -18.96 -7.83 1.95
N THR A 229 -18.87 -6.74 2.71
CA THR A 229 -19.22 -5.40 2.17
C THR A 229 -18.04 -4.45 2.00
N ILE A 230 -16.82 -4.86 2.40
CA ILE A 230 -15.63 -3.99 2.34
C ILE A 230 -15.29 -3.64 0.89
N VAL A 231 -15.36 -4.59 -0.05
CA VAL A 231 -14.87 -4.34 -1.42
C VAL A 231 -15.75 -3.35 -2.21
N GLN A 232 -17.01 -3.14 -1.80
CA GLN A 232 -17.97 -2.27 -2.50
C GLN A 232 -18.25 -0.94 -1.77
N ASN A 233 -18.12 -0.87 -0.44
CA ASN A 233 -18.47 0.32 0.34
C ASN A 233 -17.32 0.87 1.21
N LEU A 234 -16.08 0.93 0.68
CA LEU A 234 -15.00 1.74 1.29
C LEU A 234 -15.37 3.24 1.17
N LEU A 235 -16.29 3.67 2.05
CA LEU A 235 -16.74 5.05 2.22
C LEU A 235 -15.56 5.96 2.55
N PHE A 236 -15.52 7.06 1.83
CA PHE A 236 -14.31 7.66 1.30
C PHE A 236 -13.49 8.47 2.32
N HIS A 237 -12.17 8.30 2.30
CA HIS A 237 -11.25 9.31 2.85
C HIS A 237 -11.41 10.63 2.06
N PRO A 238 -11.39 11.85 2.65
CA PRO A 238 -11.67 13.11 1.93
C PRO A 238 -10.92 13.34 0.62
N LYS A 239 -9.62 12.98 0.54
CA LYS A 239 -8.84 13.07 -0.72
C LYS A 239 -9.28 12.07 -1.80
N MET A 240 -9.87 10.95 -1.40
CA MET A 240 -10.43 9.94 -2.29
C MET A 240 -11.90 10.19 -2.57
N GLN A 241 -12.62 10.83 -1.66
CA GLN A 241 -13.93 11.38 -1.89
C GLN A 241 -13.83 12.43 -3.01
N VAL A 242 -12.86 13.33 -2.91
CA VAL A 242 -12.53 14.25 -4.01
C VAL A 242 -12.19 13.52 -5.30
N MET A 243 -11.51 12.36 -5.25
CA MET A 243 -11.19 11.60 -6.46
C MET A 243 -12.38 10.82 -7.01
N SER A 244 -13.20 10.19 -6.17
CA SER A 244 -14.40 9.47 -6.57
C SER A 244 -15.49 10.41 -7.07
N GLU A 245 -15.57 11.61 -6.50
CA GLU A 245 -16.52 12.65 -6.91
C GLU A 245 -16.02 13.40 -8.17
N LYS A 246 -14.75 13.82 -8.21
CA LYS A 246 -14.23 14.60 -9.35
C LYS A 246 -13.75 13.75 -10.53
N TYR A 247 -13.26 12.53 -10.28
CA TYR A 247 -12.64 11.64 -11.27
C TYR A 247 -13.06 10.16 -11.07
N PRO A 248 -14.37 9.84 -11.11
CA PRO A 248 -14.89 8.50 -10.80
C PRO A 248 -14.29 7.39 -11.67
N GLU A 249 -14.02 7.65 -12.95
CA GLU A 249 -13.41 6.67 -13.86
C GLU A 249 -11.99 6.28 -13.44
N LEU A 250 -11.19 7.24 -12.98
CA LEU A 250 -9.84 6.95 -12.48
C LEU A 250 -9.90 6.15 -11.19
N PHE A 251 -10.84 6.49 -10.30
CA PHE A 251 -11.06 5.78 -9.06
C PHE A 251 -11.43 4.31 -9.32
N GLU A 252 -12.39 4.06 -10.22
CA GLU A 252 -12.82 2.71 -10.57
C GLU A 252 -11.73 1.91 -11.29
N LEU A 253 -11.01 2.52 -12.26
CA LEU A 253 -9.91 1.84 -12.95
C LEU A 253 -8.78 1.47 -12.00
N GLU A 254 -8.41 2.35 -11.07
CA GLU A 254 -7.35 2.07 -10.09
C GLU A 254 -7.71 0.90 -9.16
N ARG A 255 -9.01 0.67 -8.93
CA ARG A 255 -9.54 -0.41 -8.08
C ARG A 255 -9.75 -1.72 -8.85
N CYS A 256 -10.23 -1.65 -10.09
CA CYS A 256 -10.67 -2.83 -10.83
C CYS A 256 -9.60 -3.38 -11.78
N CYS A 257 -8.63 -2.57 -12.21
CA CYS A 257 -7.61 -2.96 -13.16
C CYS A 257 -6.20 -2.79 -12.55
N PRO A 258 -5.52 -3.88 -12.13
CA PRO A 258 -4.20 -3.78 -11.48
C PRO A 258 -3.14 -3.10 -12.35
N ALA A 259 -3.14 -3.39 -13.66
CA ALA A 259 -2.20 -2.78 -14.61
C ALA A 259 -2.39 -1.26 -14.70
N MET A 260 -3.63 -0.79 -14.78
CA MET A 260 -3.93 0.64 -14.77
C MET A 260 -3.72 1.26 -13.39
N GLY A 261 -4.08 0.54 -12.32
CA GLY A 261 -3.87 0.98 -10.95
C GLY A 261 -2.42 1.25 -10.63
N HIS A 262 -1.49 0.41 -11.10
CA HIS A 262 -0.05 0.66 -10.97
C HIS A 262 0.37 1.97 -11.65
N ILE A 263 -0.12 2.24 -12.86
CA ILE A 263 0.25 3.43 -13.64
C ILE A 263 -0.38 4.69 -13.05
N ILE A 264 -1.67 4.64 -12.68
CA ILE A 264 -2.41 5.76 -12.09
C ILE A 264 -1.81 6.12 -10.72
N ALA A 265 -1.52 5.11 -9.88
CA ALA A 265 -0.88 5.33 -8.59
C ALA A 265 0.53 5.92 -8.75
N ALA A 266 1.31 5.46 -9.75
CA ALA A 266 2.63 6.02 -10.04
C ALA A 266 2.56 7.50 -10.43
N ALA A 267 1.62 7.85 -11.33
CA ALA A 267 1.37 9.23 -11.75
C ALA A 267 1.02 10.12 -10.54
N ARG A 268 0.11 9.65 -9.68
CA ARG A 268 -0.33 10.38 -8.48
C ARG A 268 0.75 10.46 -7.40
N GLY A 269 1.66 9.50 -7.35
CA GLY A 269 2.73 9.40 -6.37
C GLY A 269 3.95 10.29 -6.64
N LYS A 270 3.87 11.24 -7.59
CA LYS A 270 5.00 12.07 -8.06
C LYS A 270 6.20 11.25 -8.57
N THR A 271 5.96 10.01 -9.00
CA THR A 271 6.98 9.18 -9.65
C THR A 271 6.92 9.47 -11.15
N SER A 272 8.06 9.71 -11.79
CA SER A 272 8.11 9.93 -13.23
C SER A 272 7.58 8.70 -13.97
N LEU A 273 6.59 8.92 -14.83
CA LEU A 273 6.08 7.90 -15.73
C LEU A 273 7.09 7.65 -16.85
N SER A 274 7.19 6.41 -17.32
CA SER A 274 7.91 6.15 -18.56
C SER A 274 7.08 6.56 -19.78
N VAL A 275 7.74 6.83 -20.91
CA VAL A 275 7.09 7.11 -22.20
C VAL A 275 6.05 6.04 -22.58
N ARG A 276 6.30 4.77 -22.21
CA ARG A 276 5.36 3.66 -22.44
C ARG A 276 4.12 3.78 -21.56
N GLU A 277 4.28 4.15 -20.29
CA GLU A 277 3.17 4.33 -19.35
C GLU A 277 2.31 5.53 -19.70
N GLU A 278 2.93 6.65 -20.08
CA GLU A 278 2.20 7.78 -20.64
C GLU A 278 1.40 7.34 -21.87
N LYS A 279 2.02 6.66 -22.83
CA LYS A 279 1.31 6.15 -24.01
C LYS A 279 0.12 5.25 -23.64
N ILE A 280 0.26 4.39 -22.62
CA ILE A 280 -0.84 3.56 -22.13
C ILE A 280 -1.96 4.44 -21.56
N LEU A 281 -1.66 5.46 -20.76
CA LEU A 281 -2.67 6.38 -20.25
C LEU A 281 -3.42 7.08 -21.37
N TYR A 282 -2.72 7.67 -22.35
CA TYR A 282 -3.35 8.33 -23.50
C TYR A 282 -4.19 7.35 -24.33
N GLN A 283 -3.66 6.16 -24.65
CA GLN A 283 -4.39 5.15 -25.45
C GLN A 283 -5.40 4.33 -24.65
N THR A 284 -5.62 4.65 -23.37
CA THR A 284 -6.69 4.04 -22.58
C THR A 284 -7.70 5.11 -22.21
N LEU A 285 -7.29 6.10 -21.42
CA LEU A 285 -8.19 7.15 -20.93
C LEU A 285 -8.66 8.10 -22.03
N GLY A 286 -7.90 8.23 -23.12
CA GLY A 286 -8.19 9.13 -24.23
C GLY A 286 -9.49 8.84 -24.98
N PHE A 287 -10.09 7.67 -24.76
CA PHE A 287 -11.35 7.25 -25.37
C PHE A 287 -12.58 7.49 -24.47
N LEU A 288 -12.37 7.98 -23.25
CA LEU A 288 -13.45 8.38 -22.35
C LEU A 288 -13.96 9.80 -22.69
N PRO A 289 -15.22 10.15 -22.36
CA PRO A 289 -15.77 11.48 -22.64
C PRO A 289 -14.96 12.57 -21.93
N ASP A 290 -14.58 12.32 -20.68
CA ASP A 290 -13.80 13.23 -19.84
C ASP A 290 -12.28 13.02 -20.00
N ALA A 291 -11.82 12.36 -21.07
CA ALA A 291 -10.42 12.05 -21.34
C ALA A 291 -9.46 13.20 -21.05
N ARG A 292 -9.82 14.40 -21.54
CA ARG A 292 -9.06 15.63 -21.36
C ARG A 292 -8.83 15.93 -19.87
N LYS A 293 -9.92 16.02 -19.12
CA LYS A 293 -9.92 16.26 -17.66
C LYS A 293 -9.07 15.22 -16.92
N LEU A 294 -9.24 13.94 -17.24
CA LEU A 294 -8.51 12.84 -16.59
C LEU A 294 -7.00 12.91 -16.86
N LEU A 295 -6.61 13.12 -18.12
CA LEU A 295 -5.20 13.17 -18.52
C LEU A 295 -4.50 14.42 -18.00
N HIS A 296 -5.14 15.60 -18.04
CA HIS A 296 -4.56 16.81 -17.42
C HIS A 296 -4.34 16.62 -15.93
N TYR A 297 -5.30 16.02 -15.20
CA TYR A 297 -5.12 15.70 -13.79
C TYR A 297 -3.89 14.81 -13.55
N LEU A 298 -3.77 13.68 -14.25
CA LEU A 298 -2.65 12.76 -14.06
C LEU A 298 -1.31 13.36 -14.48
N MET A 299 -1.25 14.04 -15.63
CA MET A 299 -0.01 14.62 -16.14
C MET A 299 0.44 15.82 -15.28
N SER A 300 -0.50 16.58 -14.69
CA SER A 300 -0.18 17.72 -13.80
C SER A 300 0.56 17.33 -12.51
N MET A 301 0.60 16.03 -12.20
CA MET A 301 1.35 15.50 -11.05
C MET A 301 2.85 15.33 -11.35
N GLY A 302 3.24 15.34 -12.64
CA GLY A 302 4.63 15.27 -13.08
C GLY A 302 5.26 16.66 -13.18
N ALA A 303 6.59 16.72 -13.00
CA ALA A 303 7.36 17.97 -13.09
C ALA A 303 7.41 18.54 -14.53
N GLU A 304 7.26 17.70 -15.55
CA GLU A 304 7.33 18.07 -16.98
C GLU A 304 5.94 18.36 -17.58
N TYR A 305 4.95 18.67 -16.75
CA TYR A 305 3.60 18.92 -17.24
C TYR A 305 3.55 20.13 -18.17
N ASN A 306 3.09 19.89 -19.40
CA ASN A 306 2.78 20.94 -20.37
C ASN A 306 1.35 20.72 -20.91
N PRO A 307 0.41 21.63 -20.63
CA PRO A 307 -1.00 21.46 -21.03
C PRO A 307 -1.16 21.37 -22.56
N HIS A 308 -0.41 22.14 -23.33
CA HIS A 308 -0.48 22.11 -24.80
C HIS A 308 0.00 20.77 -25.37
N VAL A 309 1.02 20.17 -24.75
CA VAL A 309 1.49 18.83 -25.15
C VAL A 309 0.43 17.77 -24.84
N VAL A 310 -0.29 17.89 -23.72
CA VAL A 310 -1.39 16.99 -23.38
C VAL A 310 -2.50 17.08 -24.42
N ASP A 311 -2.94 18.29 -24.74
CA ASP A 311 -3.98 18.55 -25.74
C ASP A 311 -3.57 18.05 -27.12
N TYR A 312 -2.34 18.34 -27.54
CA TYR A 312 -1.81 17.89 -28.81
C TYR A 312 -1.84 16.36 -28.91
N ARG A 313 -1.28 15.65 -27.91
CA ARG A 313 -1.26 14.17 -27.90
C ARG A 313 -2.66 13.57 -27.91
N LEU A 314 -3.61 14.19 -27.20
CA LEU A 314 -5.00 13.76 -27.21
C LEU A 314 -5.65 13.98 -28.58
N SER A 315 -5.39 15.11 -29.25
CA SER A 315 -5.90 15.42 -30.59
C SER A 315 -5.40 14.44 -31.66
N CYS A 316 -4.20 13.87 -31.46
CA CYS A 316 -3.60 12.86 -32.32
C CYS A 316 -4.14 11.45 -32.09
N LEU A 317 -4.98 11.23 -31.08
CA LEU A 317 -5.50 9.90 -30.78
C LEU A 317 -6.46 9.42 -31.87
N ARG A 318 -6.27 8.18 -32.31
CA ARG A 318 -7.07 7.51 -33.34
C ARG A 318 -7.27 6.04 -32.95
N GLY A 319 -8.34 5.43 -33.47
CA GLY A 319 -8.59 3.99 -33.33
C GLY A 319 -9.40 3.63 -32.08
N ASN A 320 -9.02 2.52 -31.43
CA ASN A 320 -9.71 1.94 -30.28
C ASN A 320 -8.78 1.89 -29.05
N PRO A 321 -9.34 1.69 -27.83
CA PRO A 321 -8.54 1.56 -26.61
C PRO A 321 -7.47 0.48 -26.69
N LEU A 322 -6.37 0.70 -25.99
CA LEU A 322 -5.25 -0.23 -25.98
C LEU A 322 -5.64 -1.55 -25.27
N GLY A 323 -5.49 -2.68 -25.97
CA GLY A 323 -5.82 -4.00 -25.43
C GLY A 323 -4.89 -4.46 -24.30
N CYS A 324 -5.43 -5.23 -23.35
CA CYS A 324 -4.74 -5.78 -22.19
C CYS A 324 -3.47 -6.54 -22.57
N ARG A 325 -3.49 -7.34 -23.65
CA ARG A 325 -2.29 -8.06 -24.15
C ARG A 325 -1.14 -7.09 -24.45
N ARG A 326 -1.45 -5.96 -25.09
CA ARG A 326 -0.45 -4.95 -25.44
C ARG A 326 0.02 -4.18 -24.21
N ILE A 327 -0.88 -3.86 -23.28
CA ILE A 327 -0.53 -3.24 -22.00
C ILE A 327 0.44 -4.13 -21.21
N HIS A 328 0.14 -5.42 -21.07
CA HIS A 328 1.00 -6.39 -20.39
C HIS A 328 2.38 -6.49 -21.07
N SER A 329 2.40 -6.55 -22.41
CA SER A 329 3.67 -6.56 -23.18
C SER A 329 4.52 -5.30 -22.96
N LEU A 330 3.91 -4.11 -22.95
CA LEU A 330 4.62 -2.83 -22.81
C LEU A 330 5.14 -2.57 -21.39
N THR A 331 4.39 -3.02 -20.40
CA THR A 331 4.72 -2.89 -18.96
C THR A 331 5.55 -4.07 -18.43
N GLY A 332 5.54 -5.18 -19.16
CA GLY A 332 5.99 -6.48 -18.69
C GLY A 332 5.12 -7.05 -17.56
N PHE A 333 3.89 -6.58 -17.38
CA PHE A 333 3.01 -7.06 -16.30
C PHE A 333 2.67 -8.55 -16.49
N VAL A 334 3.13 -9.39 -15.56
CA VAL A 334 3.07 -10.86 -15.66
C VAL A 334 1.94 -11.41 -14.80
N ARG A 335 0.70 -11.09 -15.14
CA ARG A 335 -0.51 -11.70 -14.56
C ARG A 335 -1.43 -12.24 -15.64
N GLY A 336 -2.32 -13.15 -15.22
CA GLY A 336 -3.45 -13.59 -16.03
C GLY A 336 -4.36 -12.43 -16.41
N TYR A 337 -5.12 -12.62 -17.48
CA TYR A 337 -6.13 -11.64 -17.90
C TYR A 337 -7.35 -11.71 -16.99
N CYS A 338 -8.14 -10.64 -16.99
CA CYS A 338 -9.42 -10.58 -16.29
C CYS A 338 -10.36 -11.66 -16.82
N ASP A 339 -11.16 -12.24 -15.93
CA ASP A 339 -12.20 -13.22 -16.25
C ASP A 339 -13.50 -12.49 -16.63
N ILE A 340 -13.40 -11.60 -17.61
CA ILE A 340 -14.51 -10.80 -18.14
C ILE A 340 -14.52 -11.04 -19.64
N GLU A 341 -15.71 -11.17 -20.22
CA GLU A 341 -15.83 -11.28 -21.66
C GLU A 341 -15.48 -9.96 -22.36
N PRO A 342 -14.84 -10.00 -23.54
CA PRO A 342 -14.63 -8.82 -24.36
C PRO A 342 -15.95 -8.14 -24.69
N ASP A 343 -15.91 -6.80 -24.79
CA ASP A 343 -17.03 -6.03 -25.32
C ASP A 343 -17.05 -6.06 -26.86
N ASN A 344 -17.78 -5.13 -27.48
CA ASN A 344 -17.90 -5.06 -28.93
C ASN A 344 -16.60 -4.68 -29.67
N THR A 345 -15.52 -4.34 -28.97
CA THR A 345 -14.19 -4.18 -29.57
C THR A 345 -13.56 -5.52 -29.95
N GLY A 346 -14.05 -6.63 -29.39
CA GLY A 346 -13.59 -7.99 -29.67
C GLY A 346 -12.30 -8.39 -28.94
N TYR A 347 -11.82 -7.57 -28.01
CA TYR A 347 -10.67 -7.89 -27.16
C TYR A 347 -10.76 -7.27 -25.77
N LEU A 348 -10.03 -7.83 -24.80
CA LEU A 348 -9.98 -7.27 -23.45
C LEU A 348 -9.19 -5.95 -23.41
N HIS A 349 -9.75 -4.94 -22.77
CA HIS A 349 -9.07 -3.68 -22.45
C HIS A 349 -9.58 -3.10 -21.12
N PRO A 350 -8.84 -2.18 -20.47
CA PRO A 350 -9.19 -1.71 -19.12
C PRO A 350 -10.55 -1.00 -19.01
N LEU A 351 -10.97 -0.28 -20.05
CA LEU A 351 -12.24 0.46 -19.99
C LEU A 351 -13.49 -0.43 -19.85
N ILE A 352 -13.42 -1.75 -20.09
CA ILE A 352 -14.56 -2.68 -19.92
C ILE A 352 -15.07 -2.66 -18.47
N HIS A 353 -14.20 -2.35 -17.50
CA HIS A 353 -14.58 -2.23 -16.09
C HIS A 353 -15.46 -1.01 -15.78
N LEU A 354 -15.58 -0.05 -16.71
CA LEU A 354 -16.27 1.20 -16.48
C LEU A 354 -17.70 1.15 -17.04
N SER A 355 -18.67 1.51 -16.19
CA SER A 355 -20.06 1.69 -16.61
C SER A 355 -20.23 2.82 -17.62
N SER A 356 -19.39 3.86 -17.54
CA SER A 356 -19.37 4.96 -18.51
C SER A 356 -18.91 4.49 -19.90
N TRP A 357 -18.03 3.51 -19.97
CA TRP A 357 -17.58 2.92 -21.23
C TRP A 357 -18.64 2.07 -21.90
N GLN A 358 -19.36 1.24 -21.12
CA GLN A 358 -20.44 0.39 -21.64
C GLN A 358 -21.46 1.21 -22.45
N LYS A 359 -21.87 2.38 -21.93
CA LYS A 359 -22.79 3.33 -22.61
C LYS A 359 -22.25 3.92 -23.93
N ILE A 360 -20.93 3.98 -24.09
CA ILE A 360 -20.26 4.54 -25.28
C ILE A 360 -20.05 3.48 -26.34
N SER A 361 -19.69 2.27 -25.92
CA SER A 361 -19.44 1.13 -26.81
C SER A 361 -20.66 0.88 -27.71
N GLU A 362 -21.88 1.05 -27.18
CA GLU A 362 -23.15 0.90 -27.91
C GLU A 362 -23.39 1.97 -29.01
N LYS A 363 -22.73 3.13 -28.95
CA LYS A 363 -23.05 4.31 -29.78
C LYS A 363 -22.08 4.60 -30.93
N LYS A 364 -21.04 3.77 -31.15
CA LYS A 364 -19.96 3.98 -32.14
C LYS A 364 -19.46 5.44 -32.21
N THR A 365 -18.33 5.66 -31.52
CA THR A 365 -17.46 6.86 -31.49
C THR A 365 -17.79 7.92 -30.44
N ALA A 366 -16.95 7.99 -29.41
CA ALA A 366 -16.75 9.22 -28.65
C ALA A 366 -15.82 10.13 -29.47
N LYS A 367 -16.32 11.29 -29.90
CA LYS A 367 -15.45 12.39 -30.36
C LYS A 367 -14.88 13.07 -29.11
N CYS A 368 -13.55 13.25 -29.09
CA CYS A 368 -12.86 13.99 -28.04
C CYS A 368 -13.42 15.42 -27.96
N GLY A 369 -13.86 15.81 -26.76
CA GLY A 369 -14.39 17.15 -26.49
C GLY A 369 -13.35 18.23 -26.81
N LYS A 370 -13.73 19.18 -27.66
CA LYS A 370 -13.08 20.49 -27.71
C LYS A 370 -13.48 21.26 -26.44
N ILE A 371 -12.78 22.36 -26.11
CA ILE A 371 -13.35 23.35 -25.18
C ILE A 371 -14.60 23.88 -25.87
N GLU A 372 -15.76 23.46 -25.41
CA GLU A 372 -17.02 23.84 -26.04
C GLU A 372 -17.77 24.85 -25.18
N ASN A 373 -17.44 24.96 -23.88
CA ASN A 373 -18.18 25.82 -22.95
C ASN A 373 -17.33 26.38 -21.79
N LEU A 374 -17.96 27.29 -21.04
CA LEU A 374 -17.35 28.01 -19.91
C LEU A 374 -16.93 27.09 -18.74
N ASN A 375 -17.58 25.92 -18.58
CA ASN A 375 -17.26 24.98 -17.51
C ASN A 375 -15.92 24.28 -17.75
N ASP A 376 -15.59 23.97 -19.02
CA ASP A 376 -14.30 23.41 -19.40
C ASP A 376 -13.16 24.40 -19.11
N ALA A 377 -13.40 25.69 -19.33
CA ALA A 377 -12.46 26.76 -19.01
C ALA A 377 -12.27 26.91 -17.49
N LEU A 378 -13.36 26.82 -16.72
CA LEU A 378 -13.33 26.83 -15.26
C LEU A 378 -12.55 25.65 -14.66
N GLU A 379 -12.70 24.44 -15.19
CA GLU A 379 -11.94 23.26 -14.73
C GLU A 379 -10.44 23.37 -15.05
N ASN A 380 -10.09 23.92 -16.21
CA ASN A 380 -8.69 24.23 -16.53
C ASN A 380 -8.10 25.26 -15.56
N MET A 381 -8.86 26.31 -15.22
CA MET A 381 -8.45 27.32 -14.27
C MET A 381 -8.27 26.75 -12.86
N LYS A 382 -9.20 25.89 -12.40
CA LYS A 382 -9.06 25.17 -11.12
C LYS A 382 -7.82 24.27 -11.10
N THR A 383 -7.52 23.59 -12.20
CA THR A 383 -6.32 22.75 -12.33
C THR A 383 -5.05 23.59 -12.22
N ALA A 384 -5.03 24.79 -12.84
CA ALA A 384 -3.92 25.74 -12.71
C ALA A 384 -3.78 26.31 -11.29
N ILE A 385 -4.89 26.61 -10.60
CA ILE A 385 -4.89 27.07 -9.20
C ILE A 385 -4.28 26.01 -8.27
N ILE A 386 -4.64 24.72 -8.46
CA ILE A 386 -4.03 23.59 -7.73
C ILE A 386 -2.50 23.55 -7.91
N GLN A 387 -1.96 24.06 -9.03
CA GLN A 387 -0.51 24.15 -9.23
C GLN A 387 0.10 25.33 -8.49
N LEU A 388 -0.53 26.50 -8.55
CA LEU A 388 -0.06 27.71 -7.86
C LEU A 388 -0.04 27.52 -6.34
N GLU A 389 -1.11 26.97 -5.76
CA GLU A 389 -1.18 26.67 -4.33
C GLU A 389 -0.06 25.72 -3.87
N LYS A 390 0.36 24.80 -4.74
CA LYS A 390 1.44 23.83 -4.46
C LYS A 390 2.86 24.39 -4.66
N PHE A 391 3.02 25.47 -5.41
CA PHE A 391 4.30 26.18 -5.53
C PHE A 391 4.56 27.10 -4.34
N ILE A 392 3.49 27.56 -3.70
CA ILE A 392 3.53 28.49 -2.56
C ILE A 392 3.63 27.72 -1.22
N SER A 393 3.22 26.45 -1.18
CA SER A 393 3.35 25.54 -0.02
C SER A 393 4.62 24.71 -0.04
#